data_AF-A0A915EQL8-F1
#
_entry.id   AF-A0A915EQL8-F1
#
_cell.length_a   1.000
_cell.length_b   1.000
_cell.length_c   1.000
_cell.angle_alpha   90.00
_cell.angle_beta   90.00
_cell.angle_gamma   90.00
#
_symmetry.space_group_name_H-M   'P 1'
#
loop_
_entity.id
_entity.type
_entity.pdbx_description
1 polymer ?
#
loop_
_entity_poly.entity_id
_entity_poly.type
_entity_poly.pdbx_seq_one_letter_code
_entity_poly.pdbx_strand_id
1 'polypeptide(L)'
;MASATNGVVPEQFEGLEAILNNAKLSDAAMEEAIRLLYGKRLPQLAFDKSLLEFTRENDFDLQGYCINAQPEQCRDPRKLKSEFGSSSAHQGAPLVKIQVVLPGNSSSYTKQIVLPTSAPINEQRHAIHQRVGLMIETAARAGAQIICMQEAWTMPFAFCTRERLPWTEFAESAENGPTTKFLTQ
;
A
#
# COMPACT_ATOMS: atom_id res chain seq x y z
N MET A 1 -6.27 45.01 -15.11
CA MET A 1 -6.14 43.72 -15.81
C MET A 1 -4.77 43.15 -15.47
N ALA A 2 -4.70 42.30 -14.44
CA ALA A 2 -3.47 41.61 -14.07
C ALA A 2 -3.46 40.27 -14.81
N SER A 3 -2.46 40.10 -15.68
CA SER A 3 -2.21 38.89 -16.46
C SER A 3 -1.82 37.76 -15.50
N ALA A 4 -2.63 36.70 -15.44
CA ALA A 4 -2.28 35.46 -14.76
C ALA A 4 -1.20 34.77 -15.59
N THR A 5 0.05 34.81 -15.12
CA THR A 5 1.10 33.95 -15.67
C THR A 5 0.72 32.51 -15.36
N ASN A 6 0.50 31.73 -16.41
CA ASN A 6 0.32 30.28 -16.37
C ASN A 6 1.41 29.66 -15.47
N GLY A 7 1.02 29.27 -14.26
CA GLY A 7 1.86 28.47 -13.40
C GLY A 7 2.14 27.16 -14.13
N VAL A 8 3.38 26.93 -14.53
CA VAL A 8 3.85 25.62 -14.94
C VAL A 8 3.59 24.70 -13.76
N VAL A 9 2.61 23.81 -13.90
CA VAL A 9 2.38 22.73 -12.95
C VAL A 9 3.68 21.91 -12.95
N PRO A 10 4.40 21.78 -11.83
CA PRO A 10 5.65 21.04 -11.81
C PRO A 10 5.39 19.60 -12.24
N GLU A 11 6.30 19.06 -13.05
CA GLU A 11 6.25 17.68 -13.54
C GLU A 11 6.09 16.74 -12.34
N GLN A 12 5.06 15.91 -12.39
CA GLN A 12 4.64 15.11 -11.25
C GLN A 12 5.59 13.90 -11.10
N PHE A 13 6.24 13.77 -9.94
CA PHE A 13 7.21 12.69 -9.73
C PHE A 13 6.52 11.40 -9.25
N GLU A 14 6.91 10.27 -9.83
CA GLU A 14 6.39 8.92 -9.52
C GLU A 14 6.84 8.39 -8.13
N GLY A 15 7.86 9.02 -7.53
CA GLY A 15 8.34 8.71 -6.17
C GLY A 15 9.84 8.89 -6.00
N LEU A 16 10.31 8.94 -4.75
CA LEU A 16 11.74 9.09 -4.43
C LEU A 16 12.57 7.92 -4.99
N GLU A 17 12.07 6.68 -4.87
CA GLU A 17 12.72 5.49 -5.42
C GLU A 17 12.85 5.55 -6.95
N ALA A 18 11.82 6.01 -7.65
CA ALA A 18 11.85 6.17 -9.10
C ALA A 18 12.91 7.22 -9.51
N ILE A 19 12.98 8.34 -8.78
CA ILE A 19 14.01 9.37 -9.00
C ILE A 19 15.41 8.79 -8.78
N LEU A 20 15.63 8.08 -7.67
CA LEU A 20 16.93 7.48 -7.36
C LEU A 20 17.36 6.49 -8.45
N ASN A 21 16.45 5.62 -8.90
CA ASN A 21 16.72 4.66 -9.97
C ASN A 21 17.02 5.35 -11.32
N ASN A 22 16.34 6.47 -11.61
CA ASN A 22 16.54 7.22 -12.86
C ASN A 22 17.78 8.14 -12.82
N ALA A 23 18.32 8.44 -11.63
CA ALA A 23 19.43 9.38 -11.44
C ALA A 23 20.80 8.89 -11.97
N LYS A 24 20.87 7.68 -12.57
CA LYS A 24 22.10 7.07 -13.11
C LYS A 24 23.29 7.11 -12.13
N LEU A 25 23.01 6.87 -10.86
CA LEU A 25 24.04 6.76 -9.82
C LEU A 25 24.82 5.45 -10.00
N SER A 26 26.08 5.43 -9.55
CA SER A 26 26.83 4.17 -9.43
C SER A 26 26.24 3.31 -8.32
N ASP A 27 26.42 1.98 -8.40
CA ASP A 27 25.88 1.05 -7.40
C ASP A 27 26.31 1.40 -5.98
N ALA A 28 27.58 1.78 -5.79
CA ALA A 28 28.10 2.21 -4.49
C ALA A 28 27.45 3.50 -3.98
N ALA A 29 27.22 4.48 -4.86
CA ALA A 29 26.56 5.73 -4.49
C ALA A 29 25.07 5.51 -4.16
N MET A 30 24.43 4.58 -4.88
CA MET A 30 23.05 4.18 -4.62
C MET A 30 22.91 3.44 -3.28
N GLU A 31 23.81 2.52 -2.96
CA GLU A 31 23.80 1.85 -1.66
C GLU A 31 24.00 2.83 -0.51
N GLU A 32 24.93 3.77 -0.63
CA GLU A 32 25.13 4.81 0.37
C GLU A 32 23.92 5.76 0.50
N ALA A 33 23.29 6.15 -0.62
CA ALA A 33 22.07 6.94 -0.59
C ALA A 33 20.94 6.22 0.16
N ILE A 34 20.72 4.94 -0.14
CA ILE A 34 19.71 4.12 0.55
C ILE A 34 20.08 3.90 2.02
N ARG A 35 21.37 3.71 2.34
CA ARG A 35 21.85 3.59 3.72
C ARG A 35 21.59 4.87 4.52
N LEU A 36 21.76 6.04 3.91
CA LEU A 36 21.49 7.32 4.56
C LEU A 36 19.99 7.61 4.72
N LEU A 37 19.18 7.30 3.70
CA LEU A 37 17.74 7.59 3.70
C LEU A 37 16.92 6.57 4.49
N TYR A 38 17.22 5.28 4.29
CA TYR A 38 16.41 4.15 4.77
C TYR A 38 17.18 3.23 5.74
N GLY A 39 18.47 3.48 5.97
CA GLY A 39 19.32 2.69 6.87
C GLY A 39 19.94 1.46 6.21
N LYS A 40 19.14 0.66 5.49
CA LYS A 40 19.62 -0.55 4.79
C LYS A 40 18.72 -0.90 3.62
N ARG A 41 19.31 -1.34 2.49
CA ARG A 41 18.58 -1.94 1.39
C ARG A 41 17.98 -3.28 1.82
N LEU A 42 16.66 -3.39 1.77
CA LEU A 42 15.94 -4.61 2.10
C LEU A 42 15.81 -5.51 0.86
N PRO A 43 15.98 -6.84 0.99
CA PRO A 43 15.67 -7.77 -0.08
C PRO A 43 14.19 -7.67 -0.48
N GLN A 44 13.93 -7.56 -1.78
CA GLN A 44 12.57 -7.62 -2.33
C GLN A 44 12.09 -9.06 -2.46
N LEU A 45 10.80 -9.26 -2.21
CA LEU A 45 10.14 -10.56 -2.38
C LEU A 45 9.69 -10.72 -3.82
N ALA A 46 9.95 -11.90 -4.38
CA ALA A 46 9.38 -12.30 -5.66
C ALA A 46 7.93 -12.77 -5.46
N PHE A 47 7.07 -12.42 -6.42
CA PHE A 47 5.68 -12.87 -6.48
C PHE A 47 5.43 -13.62 -7.78
N ASP A 48 4.38 -14.46 -7.78
CA ASP A 48 3.98 -15.19 -8.98
C ASP A 48 3.56 -14.24 -10.11
N LYS A 49 3.89 -14.59 -11.35
CA LYS A 49 3.58 -13.76 -12.53
C LYS A 49 2.07 -13.52 -12.69
N SER A 50 1.25 -14.52 -12.38
CA SER A 50 -0.21 -14.39 -12.41
C SER A 50 -0.71 -13.32 -11.43
N LEU A 51 -0.07 -13.19 -10.27
CA LEU A 51 -0.44 -12.19 -9.28
C LEU A 51 -0.05 -10.78 -9.73
N LEU A 52 1.12 -10.63 -10.33
CA LEU A 52 1.58 -9.36 -10.91
C LEU A 52 0.72 -8.91 -12.10
N GLU A 53 0.22 -9.85 -12.89
CA GLU A 53 -0.72 -9.55 -13.98
C GLU A 53 -2.09 -9.12 -13.42
N PHE A 54 -2.58 -9.81 -12.38
CA PHE A 54 -3.81 -9.43 -11.69
C PHE A 54 -3.74 -8.03 -11.07
N THR A 55 -2.59 -7.66 -10.47
CA THR A 55 -2.41 -6.32 -9.89
C THR A 55 -2.42 -5.25 -10.98
N ARG A 56 -1.76 -5.53 -12.11
CA ARG A 56 -1.75 -4.65 -13.29
C ARG A 56 -3.16 -4.46 -13.88
N GLU A 57 -3.96 -5.52 -13.98
CA GLU A 57 -5.33 -5.45 -14.49
C GLU A 57 -6.26 -4.62 -13.60
N ASN A 58 -6.04 -4.66 -12.28
CA ASN A 58 -6.89 -3.98 -11.30
C ASN A 58 -6.34 -2.60 -10.86
N ASP A 59 -5.30 -2.11 -11.52
CA ASP A 59 -4.71 -0.79 -11.30
C ASP A 59 -4.26 -0.59 -9.84
N PHE A 60 -3.43 -1.50 -9.35
CA PHE A 60 -2.64 -1.35 -8.13
C PHE A 60 -1.28 -2.08 -8.22
N ASP A 61 -0.33 -1.62 -7.42
CA ASP A 61 1.00 -2.18 -7.30
C ASP A 61 1.12 -3.10 -6.08
N LEU A 62 1.93 -4.14 -6.23
CA LEU A 62 2.26 -5.06 -5.16
C LEU A 62 3.78 -5.03 -4.93
N GLN A 63 4.18 -4.63 -3.72
CA GLN A 63 5.57 -4.68 -3.30
C GLN A 63 5.73 -5.48 -2.01
N GLY A 64 6.82 -6.22 -1.90
CA GLY A 64 7.13 -7.04 -0.74
C GLY A 64 8.58 -6.90 -0.38
N TYR A 65 8.84 -6.71 0.92
CA TYR A 65 10.19 -6.59 1.45
C TYR A 65 10.41 -7.56 2.60
N CYS A 66 11.64 -8.04 2.70
CA CYS A 66 12.08 -9.00 3.69
C CYS A 66 12.95 -8.30 4.73
N ILE A 67 12.55 -8.34 5.99
CA ILE A 67 13.31 -7.80 7.13
C ILE A 67 13.84 -8.98 7.92
N ASN A 68 15.14 -9.26 7.82
CA ASN A 68 15.74 -10.41 8.48
C ASN A 68 16.19 -10.08 9.91
N ALA A 69 16.00 -11.01 10.83
CA ALA A 69 16.56 -11.01 12.18
C ALA A 69 17.59 -12.13 12.34
N GLN A 70 18.56 -11.91 13.24
CA GLN A 70 19.56 -12.92 13.59
C GLN A 70 18.93 -14.07 14.39
N PRO A 71 19.44 -15.31 14.27
CA PRO A 71 18.94 -16.44 15.05
C PRO A 71 19.08 -16.20 16.56
N GLU A 72 18.01 -16.47 17.32
CA GLU A 72 18.07 -16.47 18.78
C GLU A 72 18.60 -17.83 19.30
N GLN A 73 19.35 -17.83 20.41
CA GLN A 73 19.94 -19.04 20.96
C GLN A 73 18.92 -20.02 21.55
N CYS A 74 17.84 -19.49 22.13
CA CYS A 74 16.88 -20.26 22.93
C CYS A 74 15.45 -20.19 22.39
N ARG A 75 15.24 -19.62 21.19
CA ARG A 75 13.90 -19.46 20.61
C ARG A 75 13.92 -19.70 19.11
N ASP A 76 12.91 -20.44 18.67
CA ASP A 76 12.66 -20.61 17.26
C ASP A 76 12.20 -19.29 16.60
N PRO A 77 12.52 -19.10 15.31
CA PRO A 77 12.06 -17.96 14.53
C PRO A 77 10.53 -17.83 14.52
N ARG A 78 10.01 -16.65 14.89
CA ARG A 78 8.58 -16.32 14.68
C ARG A 78 8.39 -15.71 13.31
N LYS A 79 8.07 -16.55 12.32
CA LYS A 79 7.85 -16.13 10.94
C LYS A 79 6.39 -15.73 10.74
N LEU A 80 6.18 -14.56 10.12
CA LEU A 80 4.84 -14.06 9.76
C LEU A 80 4.45 -14.36 8.29
N LYS A 81 5.25 -15.17 7.58
CA LYS A 81 4.93 -15.75 6.26
C LYS A 81 5.84 -16.96 5.99
N SER A 82 5.32 -18.02 5.36
CA SER A 82 6.15 -19.12 4.85
C SER A 82 6.74 -18.77 3.49
N GLU A 83 8.04 -18.94 3.34
CA GLU A 83 8.79 -18.70 2.11
C GLU A 83 8.28 -19.64 1.00
N PHE A 84 7.78 -19.10 -0.12
CA PHE A 84 7.54 -19.88 -1.34
C PHE A 84 8.72 -19.63 -2.30
N GLY A 85 9.54 -20.67 -2.50
CA GLY A 85 10.46 -20.82 -3.63
C GLY A 85 11.67 -19.88 -3.72
N SER A 86 12.79 -20.22 -3.08
CA SER A 86 13.94 -20.84 -3.77
C SER A 86 15.13 -21.01 -2.82
N SER A 87 15.83 -22.11 -3.06
CA SER A 87 17.06 -22.56 -2.44
C SER A 87 18.15 -21.47 -2.34
N SER A 88 18.30 -20.86 -1.15
CA SER A 88 19.62 -20.49 -0.66
C SER A 88 19.59 -20.38 0.86
N ALA A 89 20.52 -21.08 1.49
CA ALA A 89 20.71 -21.15 2.92
C ALA A 89 21.12 -19.78 3.49
N HIS A 90 20.13 -18.96 3.86
CA HIS A 90 20.34 -17.84 4.77
C HIS A 90 19.51 -18.05 6.03
N GLN A 91 20.17 -18.62 7.03
CA GLN A 91 19.69 -18.88 8.38
C GLN A 91 19.40 -17.53 9.08
N GLY A 92 18.24 -16.93 8.83
CA GLY A 92 17.80 -15.70 9.47
C GLY A 92 16.29 -15.56 9.34
N ALA A 93 15.63 -15.06 10.38
CA ALA A 93 14.17 -15.03 10.47
C ALA A 93 13.59 -13.82 9.73
N PRO A 94 12.80 -13.98 8.65
CA PRO A 94 12.27 -12.83 7.93
C PRO A 94 10.91 -12.37 8.49
N LEU A 95 10.86 -11.16 9.03
CA LEU A 95 9.63 -10.36 9.08
C LEU A 95 9.34 -9.85 7.66
N VAL A 96 8.21 -10.27 7.10
CA VAL A 96 7.82 -9.89 5.75
C VAL A 96 6.85 -8.73 5.82
N LYS A 97 7.22 -7.60 5.22
CA LYS A 97 6.31 -6.46 5.01
C LYS A 97 5.82 -6.52 3.58
N ILE A 98 4.55 -6.89 3.39
CA ILE A 98 3.86 -6.77 2.11
C ILE A 98 3.09 -5.47 2.14
N GLN A 99 3.30 -4.63 1.14
CA GLN A 99 2.60 -3.40 0.97
C GLN A 99 1.93 -3.44 -0.41
N VAL A 100 0.60 -3.44 -0.42
CA VAL A 100 -0.17 -3.16 -1.63
C VAL A 100 -0.22 -1.63 -1.74
N VAL A 101 0.29 -1.09 -2.83
CA VAL A 101 0.40 0.36 -3.09
C VAL A 101 -0.50 0.66 -4.28
N LEU A 102 -1.16 1.82 -4.32
CA LEU A 102 -1.84 2.25 -5.54
C LEU A 102 -0.80 2.75 -6.56
N PRO A 103 -1.01 2.54 -7.87
CA PRO A 103 0.05 2.73 -8.83
C PRO A 103 0.39 4.22 -8.98
N GLY A 104 1.68 4.49 -9.13
CA GLY A 104 2.32 5.82 -9.02
C GLY A 104 2.02 6.82 -10.15
N ASN A 105 1.16 6.48 -11.11
CA ASN A 105 0.71 7.35 -12.20
C ASN A 105 -0.25 8.45 -11.71
N SER A 106 -0.71 8.37 -10.46
CA SER A 106 -1.29 9.50 -9.74
C SER A 106 -0.47 9.69 -8.48
N SER A 107 0.36 10.74 -8.43
CA SER A 107 1.06 11.15 -7.22
C SER A 107 0.03 11.51 -6.14
N SER A 108 -0.39 10.52 -5.37
CA SER A 108 -1.24 10.65 -4.20
C SER A 108 -1.07 9.42 -3.35
N TYR A 109 -0.22 9.59 -2.34
CA TYR A 109 -0.30 8.96 -1.04
C TYR A 109 -1.73 8.46 -0.75
N THR A 110 -1.92 7.15 -0.91
CA THR A 110 -3.04 6.33 -0.41
C THR A 110 -4.25 7.12 0.08
N LYS A 111 -5.16 7.51 -0.85
CA LYS A 111 -6.62 7.66 -0.74
C LYS A 111 -7.17 8.10 -2.10
N GLN A 112 -7.64 7.18 -2.93
CA GLN A 112 -8.45 7.53 -4.11
C GLN A 112 -9.90 7.14 -3.88
N ILE A 113 -10.81 8.10 -3.98
CA ILE A 113 -12.25 7.84 -3.93
C ILE A 113 -12.65 7.04 -5.18
N VAL A 114 -13.46 5.99 -5.00
CA VAL A 114 -13.92 5.14 -6.12
C VAL A 114 -15.08 5.79 -6.87
N LEU A 115 -15.98 6.43 -6.11
CA LEU A 115 -17.11 7.19 -6.64
C LEU A 115 -17.01 8.66 -6.20
N PRO A 116 -17.63 9.60 -6.93
CA PRO A 116 -17.69 11.01 -6.53
C PRO A 116 -18.27 11.18 -5.12
N THR A 117 -17.80 12.19 -4.41
CA THR A 117 -18.26 12.49 -3.04
C THR A 117 -19.72 12.93 -2.95
N SER A 118 -20.34 13.27 -4.09
CA SER A 118 -21.76 13.59 -4.24
C SER A 118 -22.66 12.35 -4.42
N ALA A 119 -22.09 11.18 -4.65
CA ALA A 119 -22.86 9.93 -4.79
C ALA A 119 -23.45 9.48 -3.44
N PRO A 120 -24.48 8.62 -3.43
CA PRO A 120 -25.02 8.07 -2.18
C PRO A 120 -23.94 7.34 -1.35
N ILE A 121 -23.94 7.57 -0.03
CA ILE A 121 -22.93 7.05 0.90
C ILE A 121 -22.82 5.53 0.86
N ASN A 122 -23.96 4.84 0.76
CA ASN A 122 -23.99 3.38 0.66
C ASN A 122 -23.27 2.88 -0.59
N GLU A 123 -23.43 3.58 -1.72
CA GLU A 123 -22.75 3.24 -2.98
C GLU A 123 -21.26 3.54 -2.89
N GLN A 124 -20.88 4.71 -2.33
CA GLN A 124 -19.47 5.05 -2.09
C GLN A 124 -18.78 3.96 -1.24
N ARG A 125 -19.39 3.57 -0.11
CA ARG A 125 -18.87 2.53 0.77
C ARG A 125 -18.79 1.18 0.07
N HIS A 126 -19.82 0.78 -0.67
CA HIS A 126 -19.83 -0.50 -1.37
C HIS A 126 -18.73 -0.56 -2.45
N ALA A 127 -18.55 0.52 -3.21
CA ALA A 127 -17.49 0.62 -4.22
C ALA A 127 -16.09 0.53 -3.59
N ILE A 128 -15.89 1.16 -2.42
CA ILE A 128 -14.66 1.05 -1.63
C ILE A 128 -14.46 -0.39 -1.15
N HIS A 129 -15.49 -1.05 -0.60
CA HIS A 129 -15.41 -2.45 -0.15
C HIS A 129 -15.02 -3.38 -1.30
N GLN A 130 -15.60 -3.22 -2.49
CA GLN A 130 -15.23 -4.02 -3.66
C GLN A 130 -13.76 -3.83 -4.05
N ARG A 131 -13.29 -2.58 -4.12
CA ARG A 131 -11.88 -2.29 -4.45
C ARG A 131 -10.92 -2.85 -3.41
N VAL A 132 -11.22 -2.66 -2.13
CA VAL A 132 -10.39 -3.16 -1.02
C VAL A 132 -10.45 -4.69 -0.92
N GLY A 133 -11.59 -5.31 -1.26
CA GLY A 133 -11.71 -6.77 -1.33
C GLY A 133 -10.69 -7.39 -2.29
N LEU A 134 -10.50 -6.80 -3.47
CA LEU A 134 -9.49 -7.24 -4.44
C LEU A 134 -8.06 -7.10 -3.89
N MET A 135 -7.79 -6.03 -3.13
CA MET A 135 -6.49 -5.82 -2.49
C MET A 135 -6.25 -6.82 -1.35
N ILE A 136 -7.28 -7.11 -0.54
CA ILE A 136 -7.21 -8.12 0.52
C ILE A 136 -6.96 -9.50 -0.08
N GLU A 137 -7.67 -9.85 -1.16
CA GLU A 137 -7.46 -11.10 -1.87
C GLU A 137 -6.05 -11.20 -2.45
N THR A 138 -5.54 -10.12 -3.05
CA THR A 138 -4.17 -10.06 -3.55
C THR A 138 -3.16 -10.24 -2.41
N ALA A 139 -3.35 -9.55 -1.29
CA ALA A 139 -2.47 -9.67 -0.13
C ALA A 139 -2.50 -11.09 0.46
N ALA A 140 -3.68 -11.73 0.50
CA ALA A 140 -3.83 -13.11 0.93
C ALA A 140 -3.11 -14.09 -0.02
N ARG A 141 -3.29 -13.93 -1.34
CA ARG A 141 -2.54 -14.70 -2.37
C ARG A 141 -1.03 -14.46 -2.28
N ALA A 142 -0.63 -13.24 -1.93
CA ALA A 142 0.76 -12.88 -1.63
C ALA A 142 1.25 -13.44 -0.29
N GLY A 143 0.41 -14.14 0.50
CA GLY A 143 0.78 -14.77 1.77
C GLY A 143 0.84 -13.83 2.96
N ALA A 144 0.17 -12.68 2.93
CA ALA A 144 0.04 -11.80 4.09
C ALA A 144 -0.83 -12.46 5.17
N GLN A 145 -0.35 -12.48 6.41
CA GLN A 145 -1.10 -12.97 7.58
C GLN A 145 -1.88 -11.87 8.30
N ILE A 146 -1.39 -10.63 8.20
CA ILE A 146 -1.98 -9.45 8.85
C ILE A 146 -2.05 -8.36 7.78
N ILE A 147 -3.23 -7.76 7.65
CA ILE A 147 -3.48 -6.66 6.72
C ILE A 147 -4.00 -5.48 7.54
N CYS A 148 -3.43 -4.30 7.28
CA CYS A 148 -3.86 -3.05 7.88
C CYS A 148 -4.38 -2.11 6.78
N MET A 149 -5.43 -1.35 7.10
CA MET A 149 -6.00 -0.35 6.20
C MET A 149 -5.61 1.06 6.65
N GLN A 150 -5.68 2.00 5.72
CA GLN A 150 -5.51 3.42 6.02
C GLN A 150 -6.59 3.94 6.98
N GLU A 151 -6.29 5.04 7.65
CA GLU A 151 -7.27 5.73 8.50
C GLU A 151 -8.53 6.11 7.73
N ALA A 152 -9.71 5.89 8.34
CA ALA A 152 -11.02 6.22 7.77
C ALA A 152 -11.18 5.71 6.32
N TRP A 153 -10.70 4.50 6.04
CA TRP A 153 -10.62 3.98 4.68
C TRP A 153 -11.96 3.82 3.96
N THR A 154 -13.07 3.73 4.70
CA THR A 154 -14.43 3.53 4.18
C THR A 154 -15.11 4.81 3.72
N MET A 155 -14.46 5.97 3.86
CA MET A 155 -15.05 7.26 3.53
C MET A 155 -14.04 8.21 2.87
N PRO A 156 -14.51 9.20 2.08
CA PRO A 156 -13.66 10.31 1.67
C PRO A 156 -13.18 11.10 2.89
N PHE A 157 -11.98 11.68 2.78
CA PHE A 157 -11.44 12.52 3.85
C PHE A 157 -12.12 13.89 3.87
N ALA A 158 -13.26 13.98 4.56
CA ALA A 158 -14.16 15.12 4.50
C ALA A 158 -14.09 16.06 5.72
N PHE A 159 -13.22 15.80 6.70
CA PHE A 159 -13.15 16.58 7.94
C PHE A 159 -12.80 18.06 7.73
N CYS A 160 -12.12 18.40 6.64
CA CYS A 160 -11.79 19.77 6.28
C CYS A 160 -13.01 20.63 5.91
N THR A 161 -14.14 20.01 5.53
CA THR A 161 -15.38 20.73 5.18
C THR A 161 -16.06 21.34 6.39
N ARG A 162 -15.83 20.77 7.60
CA ARG A 162 -16.54 21.10 8.84
C ARG A 162 -18.06 20.91 8.76
N GLU A 163 -18.54 20.28 7.69
CA GLU A 163 -19.95 19.94 7.51
C GLU A 163 -20.28 18.70 8.33
N ARG A 164 -21.51 18.63 8.85
CA ARG A 164 -21.96 17.46 9.61
C ARG A 164 -22.55 16.40 8.68
N LEU A 165 -23.52 16.80 7.87
CA LEU A 165 -24.15 15.96 6.87
C LEU A 165 -23.52 16.27 5.50
N PRO A 166 -23.31 15.27 4.65
CA PRO A 166 -23.66 13.85 4.82
C PRO A 166 -22.64 13.04 5.66
N TRP A 167 -21.50 13.61 6.05
CA TRP A 167 -20.34 12.84 6.54
C TRP A 167 -20.58 11.97 7.78
N THR A 168 -21.40 12.41 8.73
CA THR A 168 -21.70 11.61 9.93
C THR A 168 -22.46 10.32 9.63
N GLU A 169 -23.08 10.20 8.46
CA GLU A 169 -23.78 8.97 8.04
C GLU A 169 -22.81 7.85 7.61
N PHE A 170 -21.52 8.16 7.39
CA PHE A 170 -20.48 7.13 7.24
C PHE A 170 -20.15 6.45 8.57
N ALA A 171 -20.52 7.04 9.71
CA ALA A 171 -20.28 6.43 11.00
C ALA A 171 -21.11 5.15 11.16
N GLU A 172 -20.49 4.11 11.70
CA GLU A 172 -21.08 2.79 11.84
C GLU A 172 -20.63 2.12 13.15
N SER A 173 -21.34 1.07 13.55
CA SER A 173 -20.96 0.27 14.73
C SER A 173 -19.63 -0.43 14.49
N ALA A 174 -18.70 -0.32 15.43
CA ALA A 174 -17.41 -1.01 15.37
C ALA A 174 -17.55 -2.54 15.33
N GLU A 175 -18.56 -3.09 16.02
CA GLU A 175 -18.76 -4.54 16.15
C GLU A 175 -19.72 -5.08 15.10
N ASN A 176 -20.78 -4.34 14.77
CA ASN A 176 -21.90 -4.83 13.97
C ASN A 176 -22.12 -4.07 12.66
N GLY A 177 -21.23 -3.12 12.34
CA GLY A 177 -21.30 -2.30 11.14
C GLY A 177 -21.12 -3.13 9.86
N PRO A 178 -21.56 -2.60 8.71
CA PRO A 178 -21.45 -3.31 7.44
C PRO A 178 -19.99 -3.56 7.06
N THR A 179 -19.06 -2.66 7.38
CA THR A 179 -17.63 -2.89 7.12
C THR A 179 -17.06 -4.01 7.99
N THR A 180 -17.40 -4.07 9.27
CA THR A 180 -16.95 -5.17 10.14
C THR A 180 -17.45 -6.51 9.61
N LYS A 181 -18.73 -6.59 9.23
CA LYS A 181 -19.31 -7.79 8.60
C LYS A 181 -18.66 -8.14 7.26
N PHE A 182 -18.23 -7.14 6.49
CA PHE A 182 -17.46 -7.36 5.26
C PHE A 182 -16.09 -7.98 5.54
N LEU A 183 -15.39 -7.51 6.58
CA LEU A 183 -14.06 -8.00 6.93
C LEU A 183 -14.04 -9.37 7.64
N THR A 184 -15.16 -9.81 8.22
CA THR A 184 -15.26 -11.10 8.93
C THR A 184 -15.70 -12.27 8.04
N GLN A 185 -15.92 -12.04 6.75
CA GLN A 185 -16.39 -13.06 5.79
C GLN A 185 -15.30 -14.06 5.38
#